data_AF-A0AA88XGY5-F1
#
_entry.id   AF-A0AA88XGY5-F1
#
_cell.length_a   1.000
_cell.length_b   1.000
_cell.length_c   1.000
_cell.angle_alpha   90.00
_cell.angle_beta   90.00
_cell.angle_gamma   90.00
#
_symmetry.space_group_name_H-M   'P 1'
#
loop_
_entity.id
_entity.type
_entity.pdbx_description
1 polymer ?
#
loop_
_entity_poly.entity_id
_entity_poly.type
_entity_poly.pdbx_seq_one_letter_code
_entity_poly.pdbx_strand_id
1 'polypeptide(L)'
;MATCSDSDTNTEYDQSHESDFTKPDHAKATGLDMELYVKQRDSEHWPKSGQHILAQFTDEDVVVYQAFKQSIASYAVENQQFGGPDYSLSRMSWIKTNFLWMMYRSGWSTKSNQQHILAIKIKRKAFDDVLANAYTAQYQKSMGIETKDIEVRLQWDPDHKPDYTNENRRAIQLGLKGETLQKFGTTDIVSITDITKFVREQKKILDKGGQSQLIIPRERVYPVADPNVRARIGLDEVS
;
A
#
# COMPACT_ATOMS: atom_id res chain seq x y z
N MET A 1 -14.36 -38.16 -61.92
CA MET A 1 -13.34 -38.49 -60.90
C MET A 1 -12.38 -37.32 -60.82
N ALA A 2 -12.53 -36.48 -59.83
CA ALA A 2 -11.56 -35.45 -59.46
C ALA A 2 -11.69 -35.29 -57.94
N THR A 3 -10.67 -35.75 -57.22
CA THR A 3 -10.58 -35.68 -55.77
C THR A 3 -9.95 -34.34 -55.39
N CYS A 4 -10.70 -33.46 -54.73
CA CYS A 4 -10.15 -32.31 -54.02
C CYS A 4 -9.67 -32.80 -52.65
N SER A 5 -8.38 -32.64 -52.37
CA SER A 5 -7.76 -32.84 -51.07
C SER A 5 -7.68 -31.50 -50.36
N ASP A 6 -8.53 -31.27 -49.36
CA ASP A 6 -8.39 -30.15 -48.45
C ASP A 6 -7.32 -30.50 -47.40
N SER A 7 -6.27 -29.69 -47.37
CA SER A 7 -5.18 -29.75 -46.40
C SER A 7 -5.59 -29.01 -45.12
N ASP A 8 -5.89 -29.77 -44.07
CA ASP A 8 -6.03 -29.26 -42.71
C ASP A 8 -4.69 -28.68 -42.23
N THR A 9 -4.64 -27.36 -42.05
CA THR A 9 -3.52 -26.68 -41.39
C THR A 9 -3.81 -26.61 -39.90
N ASN A 10 -3.35 -27.64 -39.19
CA ASN A 10 -3.30 -27.68 -37.74
C ASN A 10 -2.27 -26.63 -37.27
N THR A 11 -2.74 -25.50 -36.75
CA THR A 11 -1.88 -24.51 -36.09
C THR A 11 -1.77 -24.89 -34.63
N GLU A 12 -0.67 -25.58 -34.30
CA GLU A 12 -0.27 -25.83 -32.92
C GLU A 12 -0.09 -24.49 -32.19
N TYR A 13 -0.97 -24.26 -31.21
CA TYR A 13 -0.82 -23.21 -30.21
C TYR A 13 0.38 -23.56 -29.34
N ASP A 14 1.51 -22.89 -29.59
CA ASP A 14 2.72 -22.99 -28.78
C ASP A 14 2.42 -22.49 -27.36
N GLN A 15 2.33 -23.44 -26.41
CA GLN A 15 2.16 -23.24 -24.97
C GLN A 15 3.49 -23.03 -24.22
N SER A 16 4.56 -22.59 -24.88
CA SER A 16 5.77 -22.17 -24.18
C SER A 16 5.77 -20.65 -24.00
N HIS A 17 6.26 -20.17 -22.85
CA HIS A 17 6.30 -18.77 -22.35
C HIS A 17 5.30 -18.42 -21.24
N GLU A 18 5.06 -19.33 -20.30
CA GLU A 18 4.99 -18.89 -18.90
C GLU A 18 6.41 -18.52 -18.44
N SER A 19 6.83 -17.29 -18.71
CA SER A 19 8.03 -16.75 -18.08
C SER A 19 7.78 -16.66 -16.58
N ASP A 20 8.59 -17.35 -15.79
CA ASP A 20 8.59 -17.30 -14.32
C ASP A 20 8.70 -15.84 -13.84
N PHE A 21 7.55 -15.24 -13.47
CA PHE A 21 7.42 -13.82 -13.12
C PHE A 21 7.91 -13.49 -11.70
N THR A 22 8.61 -14.42 -11.04
CA THR A 22 9.24 -14.16 -9.74
C THR A 22 10.72 -13.82 -9.93
N LYS A 23 11.03 -12.65 -10.52
CA LYS A 23 12.43 -12.18 -10.51
C LYS A 23 12.91 -12.04 -9.05
N PRO A 24 13.89 -12.85 -8.58
CA PRO A 24 14.32 -12.87 -7.19
C PRO A 24 14.95 -11.54 -6.71
N ASP A 25 15.32 -10.66 -7.65
CA ASP A 25 16.03 -9.41 -7.37
C ASP A 25 15.18 -8.33 -6.72
N HIS A 26 13.87 -8.23 -7.03
CA HIS A 26 13.03 -7.15 -6.49
C HIS A 26 12.67 -7.36 -5.02
N ALA A 27 12.39 -8.60 -4.62
CA ALA A 27 12.09 -8.94 -3.23
C ALA A 27 13.30 -8.68 -2.32
N LYS A 28 14.51 -9.07 -2.75
CA LYS A 28 15.74 -8.76 -2.03
C LYS A 28 16.04 -7.26 -1.96
N ALA A 29 15.82 -6.52 -3.06
CA ALA A 29 16.14 -5.09 -3.11
C ALA A 29 15.19 -4.22 -2.27
N THR A 30 13.94 -4.65 -2.09
CA THR A 30 12.91 -3.88 -1.37
C THR A 30 12.62 -4.39 0.05
N GLY A 31 12.92 -5.66 0.31
CA GLY A 31 12.52 -6.35 1.54
C GLY A 31 11.02 -6.61 1.64
N LEU A 32 10.28 -6.56 0.51
CA LEU A 32 8.84 -6.78 0.44
C LEU A 32 8.54 -8.11 -0.29
N ASP A 33 7.40 -8.71 0.05
CA ASP A 33 6.83 -9.82 -0.72
C ASP A 33 6.11 -9.23 -1.95
N MET A 34 6.29 -9.84 -3.12
CA MET A 34 5.86 -9.24 -4.38
C MET A 34 4.96 -10.22 -5.14
N GLU A 35 3.88 -9.71 -5.72
CA GLU A 35 2.95 -10.52 -6.50
C GLU A 35 2.40 -9.71 -7.68
N LEU A 36 2.07 -10.40 -8.78
CA LEU A 36 1.41 -9.78 -9.92
C LEU A 36 0.11 -9.11 -9.47
N TYR A 37 -0.08 -7.85 -9.85
CA TYR A 37 -1.27 -7.09 -9.51
C TYR A 37 -2.55 -7.81 -9.93
N VAL A 38 -2.57 -8.41 -11.12
CA VAL A 38 -3.75 -9.16 -11.60
C VAL A 38 -4.06 -10.38 -10.74
N LYS A 39 -3.04 -11.08 -10.22
CA LYS A 39 -3.25 -12.22 -9.31
C LYS A 39 -3.88 -11.77 -7.99
N GLN A 40 -3.43 -10.64 -7.46
CA GLN A 40 -3.99 -10.06 -6.23
C GLN A 40 -5.43 -9.57 -6.44
N ARG A 41 -5.65 -8.77 -7.49
CA ARG A 41 -6.96 -8.20 -7.84
C ARG A 41 -8.01 -9.27 -8.13
N ASP A 42 -7.64 -10.29 -8.89
CA ASP A 42 -8.56 -11.34 -9.34
C ASP A 42 -8.68 -12.46 -8.31
N SER A 43 -7.85 -12.47 -7.27
CA SER A 43 -8.03 -13.38 -6.14
C SER A 43 -9.38 -13.15 -5.45
N GLU A 44 -9.88 -14.21 -4.83
CA GLU A 44 -11.01 -14.14 -3.87
C GLU A 44 -10.64 -13.34 -2.62
N HIS A 45 -9.35 -13.04 -2.40
CA HIS A 45 -8.85 -12.45 -1.16
C HIS A 45 -8.88 -10.91 -1.14
N TRP A 46 -9.01 -10.24 -2.29
CA TRP A 46 -9.21 -8.78 -2.34
C TRP A 46 -10.71 -8.47 -2.41
N PRO A 47 -11.28 -7.77 -1.40
CA PRO A 47 -12.66 -7.34 -1.44
C PRO A 47 -12.94 -6.48 -2.68
N LYS A 48 -14.11 -6.68 -3.30
CA LYS A 48 -14.52 -5.92 -4.49
C LYS A 48 -15.12 -4.55 -4.12
N SER A 49 -15.57 -4.39 -2.88
CA SER A 49 -16.17 -3.16 -2.35
C SER A 49 -15.92 -3.05 -0.85
N GLY A 50 -16.25 -1.89 -0.26
CA GLY A 50 -16.27 -1.71 1.19
C GLY A 50 -14.97 -1.21 1.82
N GLN A 51 -15.01 -1.00 3.13
CA GLN A 51 -13.95 -0.50 4.00
C GLN A 51 -13.14 -1.67 4.57
N HIS A 52 -12.05 -2.01 3.88
CA HIS A 52 -11.12 -3.05 4.31
C HIS A 52 -9.69 -2.50 4.31
N ILE A 53 -8.89 -2.90 5.30
CA ILE A 53 -7.47 -2.54 5.35
C ILE A 53 -6.72 -3.59 4.54
N LEU A 54 -6.25 -3.25 3.35
CA LEU A 54 -5.27 -4.08 2.63
C LEU A 54 -3.87 -3.63 3.03
N ALA A 55 -3.04 -4.58 3.43
CA ALA A 55 -1.67 -4.35 3.87
C ALA A 55 -0.79 -5.58 3.59
N GLN A 56 0.52 -5.36 3.48
CA GLN A 56 1.49 -6.44 3.66
C GLN A 56 1.88 -6.52 5.14
N PHE A 57 1.78 -7.70 5.73
CA PHE A 57 2.09 -7.92 7.14
C PHE A 57 2.55 -9.35 7.42
N THR A 58 3.25 -9.50 8.54
CA THR A 58 3.65 -10.77 9.16
C THR A 58 3.02 -10.86 10.56
N ASP A 59 3.44 -11.83 11.37
CA ASP A 59 3.06 -11.86 12.79
C ASP A 59 3.71 -10.72 13.60
N GLU A 60 4.81 -10.14 13.09
CA GLU A 60 5.62 -9.18 13.83
C GLU A 60 5.58 -7.76 13.26
N ASP A 61 5.30 -7.58 11.97
CA ASP A 61 5.37 -6.29 11.30
C ASP A 61 4.25 -6.03 10.28
N VAL A 62 4.01 -4.74 10.03
CA VAL A 62 3.10 -4.24 8.99
C VAL A 62 3.85 -3.21 8.15
N VAL A 63 3.67 -3.25 6.84
CA VAL A 63 4.22 -2.25 5.92
C VAL A 63 3.24 -1.09 5.76
N VAL A 64 3.75 0.12 5.92
CA VAL A 64 3.05 1.36 5.57
C VAL A 64 3.92 2.21 4.66
N TYR A 65 3.28 3.08 3.89
CA TYR A 65 3.95 3.89 2.86
C TYR A 65 3.81 5.38 3.13
N GLN A 66 4.89 6.11 2.85
CA GLN A 66 4.91 7.57 2.76
C GLN A 66 5.71 8.02 1.53
N ALA A 67 5.49 9.26 1.10
CA ALA A 67 6.25 9.86 0.02
C ALA A 67 6.78 11.24 0.40
N PHE A 68 8.04 11.51 0.08
CA PHE A 68 8.74 12.73 0.48
C PHE A 68 9.68 13.27 -0.60
N LYS A 69 10.22 14.47 -0.35
CA LYS A 69 11.41 14.98 -1.04
C LYS A 69 12.67 14.18 -0.63
N GLN A 70 13.70 14.24 -1.48
CA GLN A 70 14.97 13.52 -1.28
C GLN A 70 15.55 13.69 0.13
N SER A 71 15.63 14.91 0.67
CA SER A 71 16.31 15.17 1.94
C SER A 71 15.68 14.44 3.14
N ILE A 72 14.34 14.38 3.19
CA ILE A 72 13.62 13.61 4.22
C ILE A 72 13.83 12.11 4.01
N ALA A 73 13.72 11.65 2.76
CA ALA A 73 13.86 10.23 2.44
C ALA A 73 15.27 9.70 2.76
N SER A 74 16.31 10.45 2.40
CA SER A 74 17.70 10.10 2.71
C SER A 74 17.96 10.03 4.20
N TYR A 75 17.52 11.06 4.95
CA TYR A 75 17.66 11.05 6.40
C TYR A 75 16.97 9.82 7.01
N ALA A 76 15.72 9.56 6.60
CA ALA A 76 14.93 8.45 7.13
C ALA A 76 15.60 7.09 6.88
N VAL A 77 16.09 6.85 5.67
CA VAL A 77 16.77 5.59 5.33
C VAL A 77 18.13 5.48 6.03
N GLU A 78 18.92 6.53 6.08
CA GLU A 78 20.24 6.50 6.73
C GLU A 78 20.14 6.25 8.24
N ASN A 79 19.16 6.87 8.89
CA ASN A 79 19.01 6.81 10.35
C ASN A 79 18.01 5.75 10.81
N GLN A 80 17.27 5.13 9.89
CA GLN A 80 16.15 4.22 10.16
C GLN A 80 15.09 4.83 11.12
N GLN A 81 14.93 6.15 11.05
CA GLN A 81 13.95 6.92 11.82
C GLN A 81 13.70 8.27 11.14
N PHE A 82 12.54 8.86 11.37
CA PHE A 82 12.24 10.21 10.89
C PHE A 82 12.83 11.29 11.80
N GLY A 83 13.29 12.38 11.20
CA GLY A 83 13.92 13.49 11.90
C GLY A 83 14.66 14.42 10.95
N GLY A 84 15.67 15.10 11.48
CA GLY A 84 16.44 16.08 10.73
C GLY A 84 15.68 17.40 10.50
N PRO A 85 16.31 18.36 9.83
CA PRO A 85 15.79 19.73 9.72
C PRO A 85 14.54 19.85 8.85
N ASP A 86 14.31 18.88 7.95
CA ASP A 86 13.26 18.93 6.94
C ASP A 86 11.99 18.16 7.33
N TYR A 87 12.03 17.34 8.39
CA TYR A 87 10.89 16.60 8.89
C TYR A 87 10.36 17.21 10.19
N SER A 88 9.04 17.31 10.33
CA SER A 88 8.40 17.87 11.50
C SER A 88 7.60 16.79 12.23
N LEU A 89 8.03 16.45 13.44
CA LEU A 89 7.29 15.57 14.37
C LEU A 89 6.14 16.30 15.08
N SER A 90 6.01 17.61 14.91
CA SER A 90 4.93 18.42 15.49
C SER A 90 3.74 18.60 14.55
N ARG A 91 3.89 18.28 13.26
CA ARG A 91 2.83 18.35 12.26
C ARG A 91 2.29 16.96 11.97
N MET A 92 0.99 16.89 11.72
CA MET A 92 0.35 15.63 11.33
C MET A 92 1.02 15.01 10.09
N SER A 93 1.33 13.72 10.18
CA SER A 93 1.95 12.93 9.11
C SER A 93 1.04 11.78 8.72
N TRP A 94 0.87 11.55 7.42
CA TRP A 94 -0.09 10.57 6.90
C TRP A 94 0.61 9.31 6.43
N ILE A 95 0.15 8.16 6.91
CA ILE A 95 0.58 6.83 6.46
C ILE A 95 -0.55 6.13 5.69
N LYS A 96 -0.18 5.21 4.81
CA LYS A 96 -1.10 4.38 4.00
C LYS A 96 -0.64 2.93 4.06
N THR A 97 -1.55 1.98 4.16
CA THR A 97 -1.20 0.57 4.03
C THR A 97 -1.22 0.10 2.57
N ASN A 98 -2.04 0.75 1.73
CA ASN A 98 -2.20 0.41 0.31
C ASN A 98 -1.11 1.06 -0.57
N PHE A 99 -0.40 0.25 -1.34
CA PHE A 99 0.63 0.67 -2.29
C PHE A 99 0.05 1.54 -3.41
N LEU A 100 -1.03 1.10 -4.06
CA LEU A 100 -1.64 1.85 -5.16
C LEU A 100 -2.26 3.17 -4.70
N TRP A 101 -2.76 3.25 -3.47
CA TRP A 101 -3.15 4.52 -2.88
C TRP A 101 -1.96 5.48 -2.72
N MET A 102 -0.80 4.97 -2.30
CA MET A 102 0.43 5.76 -2.28
C MET A 102 0.88 6.17 -3.69
N MET A 103 0.70 5.31 -4.70
CA MET A 103 1.05 5.64 -6.09
C MET A 103 0.14 6.70 -6.67
N TYR A 104 -1.17 6.64 -6.42
CA TYR A 104 -2.10 7.72 -6.75
C TYR A 104 -1.68 9.04 -6.11
N ARG A 105 -1.34 9.00 -4.81
CA ARG A 105 -1.01 10.22 -4.05
C ARG A 105 0.31 10.85 -4.46
N SER A 106 1.34 10.06 -4.75
CA SER A 106 2.64 10.55 -5.26
C SER A 106 2.69 10.75 -6.78
N GLY A 107 1.66 10.30 -7.52
CA GLY A 107 1.70 10.24 -8.98
C GLY A 107 2.81 9.32 -9.48
N TRP A 108 2.96 8.13 -8.87
CA TRP A 108 4.06 7.20 -9.15
C TRP A 108 5.45 7.88 -9.06
N SER A 109 5.73 8.56 -7.94
CA SER A 109 7.03 9.24 -7.69
C SER A 109 7.30 10.48 -8.57
N THR A 110 6.29 11.04 -9.24
CA THR A 110 6.46 12.24 -10.10
C THR A 110 6.06 13.57 -9.45
N LYS A 111 5.20 13.57 -8.42
CA LYS A 111 4.70 14.81 -7.82
C LYS A 111 5.76 15.51 -6.98
N SER A 112 5.71 16.85 -7.00
CA SER A 112 6.60 17.70 -6.20
C SER A 112 6.53 17.37 -4.71
N ASN A 113 7.69 17.32 -4.06
CA ASN A 113 7.89 16.92 -2.65
C ASN A 113 7.43 15.51 -2.28
N GLN A 114 7.15 14.65 -3.26
CA GLN A 114 6.71 13.26 -3.09
C GLN A 114 7.41 12.31 -4.08
N GLN A 115 8.63 12.66 -4.48
CA GLN A 115 9.39 11.90 -5.48
C GLN A 115 10.05 10.64 -4.90
N HIS A 116 10.18 10.53 -3.59
CA HIS A 116 10.76 9.36 -2.93
C HIS A 116 9.69 8.59 -2.19
N ILE A 117 9.57 7.29 -2.49
CA ILE A 117 8.58 6.40 -1.87
C ILE A 117 9.29 5.54 -0.85
N LEU A 118 8.86 5.64 0.40
CA LEU A 118 9.39 4.85 1.50
C LEU A 118 8.40 3.73 1.83
N ALA A 119 8.89 2.49 1.84
CA ALA A 119 8.24 1.38 2.51
C ALA A 119 8.77 1.30 3.94
N ILE A 120 7.88 1.41 4.91
CA ILE A 120 8.22 1.51 6.33
C ILE A 120 7.59 0.31 7.02
N LYS A 121 8.43 -0.62 7.49
CA LYS A 121 7.98 -1.70 8.37
C LYS A 121 7.90 -1.17 9.77
N ILE A 122 6.73 -1.28 10.38
CA ILE A 122 6.51 -0.98 11.78
C ILE A 122 6.09 -2.23 12.52
N LYS A 123 6.38 -2.29 13.82
CA LYS A 123 5.91 -3.38 14.68
C LYS A 123 4.40 -3.53 14.54
N ARG A 124 3.91 -4.75 14.39
CA ARG A 124 2.48 -5.04 14.22
C ARG A 124 1.67 -4.52 15.40
N LYS A 125 2.17 -4.74 16.62
CA LYS A 125 1.59 -4.16 17.83
C LYS A 125 1.46 -2.63 17.77
N ALA A 126 2.45 -1.92 17.22
CA ALA A 126 2.37 -0.47 17.09
C ALA A 126 1.29 -0.05 16.09
N PHE A 127 1.13 -0.79 14.99
CA PHE A 127 0.02 -0.55 14.06
C PHE A 127 -1.35 -0.81 14.69
N ASP A 128 -1.49 -1.88 15.48
CA ASP A 128 -2.71 -2.16 16.23
C ASP A 128 -3.01 -1.04 17.24
N ASP A 129 -1.99 -0.53 17.94
CA ASP A 129 -2.14 0.61 18.85
C ASP A 129 -2.56 1.90 18.10
N VAL A 130 -2.07 2.12 16.87
CA VAL A 130 -2.52 3.21 15.99
C VAL A 130 -4.01 3.06 15.65
N LEU A 131 -4.45 1.87 15.25
CA LEU A 131 -5.87 1.60 14.94
C LEU A 131 -6.76 1.73 16.19
N ALA A 132 -6.25 1.29 17.35
CA ALA A 132 -6.91 1.41 18.64
C ALA A 132 -7.09 2.87 19.11
N ASN A 133 -6.37 3.81 18.52
CA ASN A 133 -6.52 5.25 18.75
C ASN A 133 -7.09 6.03 17.55
N ALA A 134 -7.52 5.33 16.50
CA ALA A 134 -7.99 5.92 15.25
C ALA A 134 -9.48 6.28 15.29
N TYR A 135 -9.80 7.48 14.80
CA TYR A 135 -11.16 7.99 14.72
C TYR A 135 -11.52 8.47 13.32
N THR A 136 -12.66 8.02 12.81
CA THR A 136 -13.30 8.63 11.63
C THR A 136 -13.89 9.99 11.99
N ALA A 137 -14.11 10.86 10.99
CA ALA A 137 -14.81 12.13 11.21
C ALA A 137 -16.27 11.92 11.68
N GLN A 138 -16.93 10.88 11.18
CA GLN A 138 -18.30 10.53 11.56
C GLN A 138 -18.37 10.10 13.04
N TYR A 139 -17.45 9.24 13.49
CA TYR A 139 -17.44 8.78 14.88
C TYR A 139 -17.06 9.91 15.86
N GLN A 140 -16.12 10.78 15.47
CA GLN A 140 -15.84 12.01 16.23
C GLN A 140 -17.12 12.82 16.46
N LYS A 141 -17.90 13.04 15.39
CA LYS A 141 -19.15 13.80 15.46
C LYS A 141 -20.20 13.12 16.36
N SER A 142 -20.35 11.79 16.30
CA SER A 142 -21.33 11.08 17.13
C SER A 142 -20.97 11.09 18.62
N MET A 143 -19.68 11.21 18.95
CA MET A 143 -19.19 11.25 20.33
C MET A 143 -18.90 12.66 20.86
N GLY A 144 -19.05 13.70 20.03
CA GLY A 144 -18.68 15.07 20.40
C GLY A 144 -17.17 15.26 20.63
N ILE A 145 -16.33 14.47 19.99
CA ILE A 145 -14.87 14.53 20.11
C ILE A 145 -14.32 15.49 19.04
N GLU A 146 -13.48 16.44 19.44
CA GLU A 146 -12.82 17.34 18.50
C GLU A 146 -11.51 16.75 17.96
N THR A 147 -11.14 17.13 16.73
CA THR A 147 -9.89 16.66 16.09
C THR A 147 -8.64 17.04 16.89
N LYS A 148 -8.68 18.11 17.69
CA LYS A 148 -7.55 18.49 18.55
C LYS A 148 -7.28 17.44 19.64
N ASP A 149 -8.30 16.70 20.07
CA ASP A 149 -8.25 15.81 21.25
C ASP A 149 -7.93 14.34 20.90
N ILE A 150 -7.81 14.00 19.60
CA ILE A 150 -7.38 12.68 19.13
C ILE A 150 -5.97 12.72 18.59
N GLU A 151 -5.20 11.63 18.64
CA GLU A 151 -3.88 11.56 18.01
C GLU A 151 -3.88 10.95 16.61
N VAL A 152 -4.86 10.09 16.30
CA VAL A 152 -4.95 9.39 15.01
C VAL A 152 -6.26 9.72 14.32
N ARG A 153 -6.15 10.48 13.22
CA ARG A 153 -7.27 10.76 12.33
C ARG A 153 -7.34 9.70 11.23
N LEU A 154 -8.49 9.05 11.07
CA LEU A 154 -8.72 8.06 10.02
C LEU A 154 -9.54 8.65 8.88
N GLN A 155 -9.12 8.37 7.65
CA GLN A 155 -9.87 8.64 6.43
C GLN A 155 -9.97 7.37 5.59
N TRP A 156 -11.19 7.10 5.10
CA TRP A 156 -11.43 6.15 4.04
C TRP A 156 -11.54 6.92 2.73
N ASP A 157 -10.58 6.75 1.85
CA ASP A 157 -10.55 7.33 0.51
C ASP A 157 -10.91 6.28 -0.53
N PRO A 158 -11.29 6.65 -1.77
CA PRO A 158 -11.42 5.68 -2.85
C PRO A 158 -10.11 4.91 -3.02
N ASP A 159 -10.18 3.60 -3.17
CA ASP A 159 -9.02 2.87 -3.68
C ASP A 159 -8.91 3.07 -5.20
N HIS A 160 -7.75 2.76 -5.76
CA HIS A 160 -7.46 3.01 -7.16
C HIS A 160 -6.78 1.83 -7.84
N LYS A 161 -7.13 1.64 -9.11
CA LYS A 161 -6.37 0.83 -10.06
C LYS A 161 -5.04 1.52 -10.39
N PRO A 162 -4.06 0.81 -10.98
CA PRO A 162 -2.77 1.37 -11.37
C PRO A 162 -2.86 2.60 -12.30
N ASP A 163 -3.91 2.67 -13.12
CA ASP A 163 -4.22 3.78 -14.04
C ASP A 163 -5.00 4.94 -13.39
N TYR A 164 -5.13 4.93 -12.07
CA TYR A 164 -5.87 5.90 -11.24
C TYR A 164 -7.40 5.79 -11.29
N THR A 165 -7.98 4.83 -12.00
CA THR A 165 -9.44 4.60 -11.98
C THR A 165 -9.89 4.20 -10.58
N ASN A 166 -10.99 4.78 -10.10
CA ASN A 166 -11.56 4.46 -8.78
C ASN A 166 -12.03 3.00 -8.72
N GLU A 167 -11.93 2.42 -7.53
CA GLU A 167 -12.55 1.14 -7.17
C GLU A 167 -13.72 1.35 -6.19
N ASN A 168 -14.61 0.37 -6.11
CA ASN A 168 -15.72 0.37 -5.14
C ASN A 168 -15.24 0.07 -3.70
N ARG A 169 -14.05 -0.51 -3.54
CA ARG A 169 -13.39 -0.67 -2.25
C ARG A 169 -12.72 0.63 -1.82
N ARG A 170 -12.46 0.76 -0.52
CA ARG A 170 -11.83 1.94 0.09
C ARG A 170 -10.40 1.65 0.51
N ALA A 171 -9.54 2.65 0.41
CA ALA A 171 -8.19 2.63 0.95
C ALA A 171 -8.14 3.47 2.24
N ILE A 172 -7.37 2.99 3.22
CA ILE A 172 -7.21 3.68 4.51
C ILE A 172 -6.04 4.68 4.43
N GLN A 173 -6.23 5.84 5.06
CA GLN A 173 -5.15 6.77 5.38
C GLN A 173 -5.25 7.21 6.85
N LEU A 174 -4.14 7.14 7.57
CA LEU A 174 -4.06 7.44 9.00
C LEU A 174 -3.15 8.65 9.21
N GLY A 175 -3.71 9.72 9.78
CA GLY A 175 -3.01 10.95 10.10
C GLY A 175 -2.58 10.92 11.55
N LEU A 176 -1.27 10.82 11.78
CA LEU A 176 -0.65 10.69 13.10
C LEU A 176 -0.14 12.06 13.57
N LYS A 177 -0.36 12.39 14.84
CA LYS A 177 0.28 13.53 15.52
C LYS A 177 0.61 13.16 16.97
N GLY A 178 1.20 14.11 17.71
CA GLY A 178 1.42 13.95 19.15
C GLY A 178 2.41 12.83 19.46
N GLU A 179 2.13 12.07 20.51
CA GLU A 179 2.97 10.95 20.96
C GLU A 179 2.97 9.82 19.93
N THR A 180 1.82 9.53 19.32
CA THR A 180 1.69 8.49 18.28
C THR A 180 2.63 8.75 17.10
N LEU A 181 2.74 9.99 16.62
CA LEU A 181 3.69 10.33 15.55
C LEU A 181 5.14 10.21 16.02
N GLN A 182 5.45 10.56 17.27
CA GLN A 182 6.81 10.45 17.80
C GLN A 182 7.25 8.99 17.86
N LYS A 183 6.41 8.09 18.39
CA LYS A 183 6.68 6.65 18.44
C LYS A 183 6.78 6.04 17.04
N PHE A 184 5.80 6.33 16.17
CA PHE A 184 5.86 5.93 14.76
C PHE A 184 7.14 6.42 14.07
N GLY A 185 7.57 7.65 14.36
CA GLY A 185 8.73 8.26 13.73
C GLY A 185 10.07 7.70 14.23
N THR A 186 10.09 6.96 15.33
CA THR A 186 11.32 6.55 16.02
C THR A 186 11.25 5.10 16.51
N THR A 187 10.61 4.84 17.65
CA THR A 187 10.71 3.57 18.39
C THR A 187 9.93 2.40 17.78
N ASP A 188 8.94 2.68 16.94
CA ASP A 188 8.05 1.65 16.39
C ASP A 188 8.53 1.10 15.04
N ILE A 189 9.50 1.77 14.42
CA ILE A 189 10.08 1.39 13.13
C ILE A 189 10.97 0.17 13.29
N VAL A 190 10.74 -0.81 12.41
CA VAL A 190 11.61 -1.97 12.22
C VAL A 190 12.61 -1.68 11.10
N SER A 191 12.14 -1.12 9.98
CA SER A 191 13.01 -0.70 8.88
C SER A 191 12.35 0.32 7.96
N ILE A 192 13.16 1.17 7.33
CA ILE A 192 12.76 2.10 6.27
C ILE A 192 13.57 1.79 5.00
N THR A 193 12.86 1.50 3.91
CA THR A 193 13.47 1.23 2.60
C THR A 193 12.95 2.24 1.56
N ASP A 194 13.86 2.93 0.87
CA ASP A 194 13.50 3.70 -0.32
C ASP A 194 13.28 2.76 -1.51
N ILE A 195 12.01 2.61 -1.91
CA ILE A 195 11.58 1.74 -3.02
C ILE A 195 11.38 2.52 -4.33
N THR A 196 11.88 3.75 -4.42
CA THR A 196 11.65 4.65 -5.57
C THR A 196 12.13 4.07 -6.89
N LYS A 197 13.28 3.39 -6.89
CA LYS A 197 13.81 2.73 -8.09
C LYS A 197 12.81 1.69 -8.61
N PHE A 198 12.31 0.83 -7.72
CA PHE A 198 11.30 -0.17 -8.03
C PHE A 198 10.01 0.48 -8.54
N VAL A 199 9.51 1.52 -7.88
CA VAL A 199 8.30 2.24 -8.29
C VAL A 199 8.43 2.77 -9.72
N ARG A 200 9.58 3.37 -10.06
CA ARG A 200 9.84 3.89 -11.42
C ARG A 200 9.98 2.78 -12.46
N GLU A 201 10.52 1.62 -12.08
CA GLU A 201 10.58 0.44 -12.96
C GLU A 201 9.18 -0.11 -13.24
N GLN A 202 8.35 -0.28 -12.22
CA GLN A 202 6.97 -0.74 -12.37
C GLN A 202 6.11 0.25 -13.15
N LYS A 203 6.33 1.56 -12.97
CA LYS A 203 5.65 2.57 -13.78
C LYS A 203 5.98 2.44 -15.28
N LYS A 204 7.24 2.17 -15.63
CA LYS A 204 7.63 1.91 -17.04
C LYS A 204 6.98 0.65 -17.59
N ILE A 205 6.83 -0.40 -16.78
CA ILE A 205 6.14 -1.63 -17.16
C ILE A 205 4.66 -1.33 -17.42
N LEU A 206 4.00 -0.63 -16.49
CA LEU A 206 2.61 -0.20 -16.63
C LEU A 206 2.36 0.60 -17.91
N ASP A 207 3.25 1.55 -18.21
CA ASP A 207 3.11 2.43 -19.39
C ASP A 207 3.30 1.70 -20.72
N LYS A 208 4.09 0.63 -20.75
CA LYS A 208 4.38 -0.13 -21.98
C LYS A 208 3.46 -1.32 -22.18
N GLY A 209 3.17 -2.06 -21.12
CA GLY A 209 2.52 -3.38 -21.16
C GLY A 209 1.18 -3.45 -20.43
N GLY A 210 0.73 -2.35 -19.82
CA GLY A 210 -0.50 -2.32 -19.04
C GLY A 210 -0.39 -3.06 -17.70
N GLN A 211 -1.53 -3.39 -17.11
CA GLN A 211 -1.63 -3.89 -15.73
C GLN A 211 -1.27 -5.39 -15.58
N SER A 212 -1.24 -6.15 -16.67
CA SER A 212 -1.04 -7.62 -16.63
C SER A 212 0.35 -8.03 -16.17
N GLN A 213 1.37 -7.23 -16.47
CA GLN A 213 2.77 -7.48 -16.08
C GLN A 213 3.19 -6.70 -14.83
N LEU A 214 2.27 -5.92 -14.25
CA LEU A 214 2.58 -5.08 -13.10
C LEU A 214 2.81 -5.96 -11.87
N ILE A 215 3.98 -5.83 -11.24
CA ILE A 215 4.32 -6.47 -9.97
C ILE A 215 4.24 -5.40 -8.88
N ILE A 216 3.48 -5.68 -7.82
CA ILE A 216 3.35 -4.78 -6.67
C ILE A 216 3.56 -5.57 -5.36
N PRO A 217 3.76 -4.88 -4.22
CA PRO A 217 3.79 -5.54 -2.92
C PRO A 217 2.54 -6.38 -2.69
N ARG A 218 2.70 -7.54 -2.04
CA ARG A 218 1.60 -8.46 -1.78
C ARG A 218 0.77 -7.95 -0.60
N GLU A 219 -0.48 -7.62 -0.85
CA GLU A 219 -1.40 -7.10 0.16
C GLU A 219 -2.55 -8.07 0.41
N ARG A 220 -2.93 -8.21 1.67
CA ARG A 220 -4.08 -9.02 2.12
C ARG A 220 -4.90 -8.22 3.13
N VAL A 221 -6.14 -8.65 3.38
CA VAL A 221 -6.97 -8.03 4.41
C VAL A 221 -6.27 -8.17 5.77
N TYR A 222 -5.98 -7.04 6.40
CA TYR A 222 -5.40 -6.98 7.73
C TYR A 222 -6.45 -7.31 8.79
N PRO A 223 -6.22 -8.33 9.64
CA PRO A 223 -7.20 -8.75 10.63
C PRO A 223 -7.15 -7.82 11.85
N VAL A 224 -8.19 -7.01 12.03
CA VAL A 224 -8.42 -6.26 13.27
C VAL A 224 -9.26 -7.11 14.21
N ALA A 225 -8.66 -7.53 15.32
CA ALA A 225 -9.27 -8.48 16.26
C ALA A 225 -10.33 -7.85 17.18
N ASP A 226 -10.13 -6.61 17.63
CA ASP A 226 -11.04 -5.96 18.57
C ASP A 226 -12.31 -5.44 17.85
N PRO A 227 -13.51 -5.97 18.18
CA PRO A 227 -14.76 -5.55 17.55
C PRO A 227 -15.10 -4.08 17.80
N ASN A 228 -14.68 -3.49 18.91
CA ASN A 228 -14.90 -2.07 19.18
C ASN A 228 -14.05 -1.20 18.25
N VAL A 229 -12.82 -1.62 17.98
CA VAL A 229 -11.95 -0.94 17.01
C VAL A 229 -12.56 -1.07 15.62
N ARG A 230 -12.98 -2.27 15.20
CA ARG A 230 -13.65 -2.50 13.90
C ARG A 230 -14.84 -1.55 13.70
N ALA A 231 -15.74 -1.49 14.69
CA ALA A 231 -16.93 -0.64 14.64
C ALA A 231 -16.58 0.86 14.60
N ARG A 232 -15.62 1.31 15.43
CA ARG A 232 -15.21 2.72 15.48
C ARG A 232 -14.59 3.20 14.18
N ILE A 233 -13.76 2.36 13.55
CA ILE A 233 -13.09 2.69 12.30
C ILE A 233 -13.93 2.38 11.06
N GLY A 234 -15.09 1.73 11.22
CA GLY A 234 -16.03 1.48 10.12
C GLY A 234 -15.65 0.32 9.21
N LEU A 235 -14.98 -0.72 9.72
CA LEU A 235 -14.67 -1.88 8.89
C LEU A 235 -15.93 -2.65 8.50
N ASP A 236 -16.01 -2.99 7.22
CA ASP A 236 -17.01 -3.92 6.71
C ASP A 236 -16.59 -5.37 6.99
N GLU A 237 -17.56 -6.26 7.17
CA GLU A 237 -17.29 -7.68 7.33
C GLU A 237 -16.70 -8.28 6.05
N VAL A 238 -15.75 -9.20 6.21
CA VAL A 238 -15.17 -9.92 5.08
C VAL A 238 -16.19 -10.97 4.65
N SER A 239 -16.83 -10.75 3.49
CA SER A 239 -17.77 -11.68 2.85
C SER A 239 -17.07 -12.89 2.28
#